data_AF-A0A8J8F5S5-F1
#
_entry.id   AF-A0A8J8F5S5-F1
#
_cell.length_a   1.000
_cell.length_b   1.000
_cell.length_c   1.000
_cell.angle_alpha   90.00
_cell.angle_beta   90.00
_cell.angle_gamma   90.00
#
_symmetry.space_group_name_H-M   'P 1'
#
loop_
_entity.id
_entity.type
_entity.pdbx_description
1 polymer ?
#
loop_
_entity_poly.entity_id
_entity_poly.type
_entity_poly.pdbx_seq_one_letter_code
_entity_poly.pdbx_strand_id
1 'polypeptide(L)'
;MAAVPALSGVAAAHFPVELDIDVQPGNEDNVIDLDEHEDVSVAVHPSTFLNSDGERERFDPTEREVGYRFGSRGALDDGEGARPVDDGEVTTTERGDREQTTEVLTLSFPVEETGLTSGDDDAWLYWERDESGEHGYSGVDTVSVYGGTPSFEDLVELLRRLLGTER
;
A
#
# COMPACT_ATOMS: atom_id res chain seq x y z
N MET A 1 -3.26 -41.07 21.52
CA MET A 1 -3.84 -39.73 21.25
C MET A 1 -3.24 -39.26 19.95
N ALA A 2 -4.06 -39.05 18.92
CA ALA A 2 -3.62 -38.50 17.65
C ALA A 2 -3.70 -36.96 17.76
N ALA A 3 -2.61 -36.27 17.45
CA ALA A 3 -2.59 -34.82 17.34
C ALA A 3 -3.38 -34.41 16.08
N VAL A 4 -4.36 -33.53 16.24
CA VAL A 4 -5.00 -32.88 15.09
C VAL A 4 -4.03 -31.83 14.54
N PRO A 5 -3.76 -31.78 13.23
CA PRO A 5 -3.02 -30.66 12.67
C PRO A 5 -3.92 -29.42 12.76
N ALA A 6 -3.44 -28.37 13.43
CA ALA A 6 -4.01 -27.05 13.29
C ALA A 6 -3.72 -26.60 11.85
N LEU A 7 -4.72 -26.72 10.98
CA LEU A 7 -4.72 -26.04 9.71
C LEU A 7 -4.87 -24.55 10.04
N SER A 8 -3.75 -23.83 10.16
CA SER A 8 -3.76 -22.38 10.05
C SER A 8 -4.20 -22.06 8.62
N GLY A 9 -5.51 -21.91 8.45
CA GLY A 9 -6.05 -21.32 7.24
C GLY A 9 -5.62 -19.87 7.23
N VAL A 10 -4.75 -19.50 6.30
CA VAL A 10 -4.51 -18.10 5.95
C VAL A 10 -5.86 -17.60 5.43
N ALA A 11 -6.64 -16.96 6.29
CA ALA A 11 -7.77 -16.19 5.84
C ALA A 11 -7.15 -15.00 5.13
N ALA A 12 -7.16 -15.00 3.80
CA ALA A 12 -6.87 -13.80 3.04
C ALA A 12 -7.87 -12.73 3.53
N ALA A 13 -7.36 -11.74 4.26
CA ALA A 13 -8.20 -10.69 4.80
C ALA A 13 -8.72 -9.85 3.63
N HIS A 14 -10.04 -9.80 3.48
CA HIS A 14 -10.69 -8.94 2.52
C HIS A 14 -10.76 -7.52 3.08
N PHE A 15 -9.98 -6.60 2.50
CA PHE A 15 -10.04 -5.18 2.83
C PHE A 15 -10.83 -4.44 1.74
N PRO A 16 -11.93 -3.76 2.07
CA PRO A 16 -12.61 -2.90 1.10
C PRO A 16 -11.71 -1.71 0.71
N VAL A 17 -11.79 -1.29 -0.56
CA VAL A 17 -11.02 -0.15 -1.09
C VAL A 17 -11.77 1.14 -0.75
N GLU A 18 -11.48 1.68 0.43
CA GLU A 18 -12.20 2.80 1.05
C GLU A 18 -11.26 3.93 1.50
N LEU A 19 -9.94 3.65 1.57
CA LEU A 19 -8.93 4.67 1.80
C LEU A 19 -8.62 5.39 0.49
N ASP A 20 -8.43 6.69 0.62
CA ASP A 20 -8.01 7.58 -0.45
C ASP A 20 -6.54 7.94 -0.18
N ILE A 21 -5.65 7.47 -1.03
CA ILE A 21 -4.21 7.55 -0.83
C ILE A 21 -3.54 8.23 -2.02
N ASP A 22 -2.38 8.82 -1.77
CA ASP A 22 -1.51 9.45 -2.77
C ASP A 22 -0.07 9.01 -2.49
N VAL A 23 0.52 8.24 -3.41
CA VAL A 23 1.87 7.71 -3.26
C VAL A 23 2.86 8.69 -3.87
N GLN A 24 3.91 9.02 -3.11
CA GLN A 24 4.86 10.09 -3.43
C GLN A 24 4.14 11.43 -3.64
N PRO A 25 3.44 11.96 -2.61
CA PRO A 25 2.60 13.14 -2.77
C PRO A 25 3.37 14.33 -3.36
N GLY A 26 2.82 14.92 -4.42
CA GLY A 26 3.46 16.00 -5.18
C GLY A 26 4.36 15.54 -6.33
N ASN A 27 4.49 14.23 -6.56
CA ASN A 27 5.09 13.66 -7.76
C ASN A 27 4.00 13.35 -8.78
N GLU A 28 3.86 14.17 -9.82
CA GLU A 28 2.78 14.01 -10.83
C GLU A 28 2.84 12.69 -11.61
N ASP A 29 4.01 12.04 -11.63
CA ASP A 29 4.24 10.79 -12.34
C ASP A 29 4.13 9.55 -11.43
N ASN A 30 3.86 9.73 -10.12
CA ASN A 30 3.78 8.66 -9.10
C ASN A 30 4.93 7.64 -9.20
N VAL A 31 6.15 8.15 -9.42
CA VAL A 31 7.34 7.31 -9.63
C VAL A 31 7.96 6.90 -8.31
N ILE A 32 8.22 5.60 -8.17
CA ILE A 32 9.03 5.02 -7.09
C ILE A 32 10.33 4.49 -7.71
N ASP A 33 11.46 5.12 -7.39
CA ASP A 33 12.78 4.63 -7.75
C ASP A 33 13.38 3.88 -6.55
N LEU A 34 13.46 2.55 -6.65
CA LEU A 34 13.91 1.66 -5.59
C LEU A 34 15.43 1.74 -5.35
N ASP A 35 16.20 2.30 -6.28
CA ASP A 35 17.66 2.49 -6.11
C ASP A 35 17.99 3.88 -5.54
N GLU A 36 17.13 4.88 -5.79
CA GLU A 36 17.32 6.25 -5.30
C GLU A 36 16.65 6.50 -3.94
N HIS A 37 15.50 5.88 -3.66
CA HIS A 37 14.73 6.14 -2.45
C HIS A 37 14.96 5.06 -1.37
N GLU A 38 15.27 5.50 -0.14
CA GLU A 38 15.28 4.62 1.04
C GLU A 38 13.85 4.35 1.54
N ASP A 39 12.95 5.31 1.36
CA ASP A 39 11.56 5.27 1.83
C ASP A 39 10.57 5.72 0.75
N VAL A 40 9.35 5.17 0.79
CA VAL A 40 8.19 5.62 0.02
C VAL A 40 7.27 6.43 0.91
N SER A 41 7.00 7.68 0.53
CA SER A 41 6.04 8.52 1.23
C SER A 41 4.62 8.26 0.70
N VAL A 42 3.65 8.11 1.60
CA VAL A 42 2.24 7.88 1.26
C VAL A 42 1.38 8.83 2.06
N ALA A 43 0.58 9.64 1.38
CA ALA A 43 -0.42 10.49 2.00
C ALA A 43 -1.76 9.76 2.08
N VAL A 44 -2.39 9.78 3.25
CA VAL A 44 -3.72 9.20 3.49
C VAL A 44 -4.69 10.35 3.72
N HIS A 45 -5.67 10.49 2.82
CA HIS A 45 -6.67 11.55 2.89
C HIS A 45 -7.89 11.10 3.72
N PRO A 46 -8.57 12.04 4.40
CA PRO A 46 -9.88 11.78 4.94
C PRO A 46 -10.86 11.37 3.83
N SER A 47 -11.58 10.28 4.04
CA SER A 47 -12.54 9.74 3.07
C SER A 47 -13.92 9.55 3.68
N THR A 48 -14.95 9.50 2.84
CA THR A 48 -16.32 9.17 3.25
C THR A 48 -16.92 8.21 2.24
N PHE A 49 -17.38 7.07 2.72
CA PHE A 49 -17.87 5.96 1.90
C PHE A 49 -19.12 5.32 2.53
N LEU A 50 -19.70 4.35 1.84
CA LEU A 50 -20.79 3.53 2.38
C LEU A 50 -20.20 2.21 2.87
N ASN A 51 -20.39 1.91 4.16
CA ASN A 51 -19.92 0.66 4.73
C ASN A 51 -20.80 -0.53 4.27
N SER A 52 -20.48 -1.72 4.78
CA SER A 52 -21.20 -2.95 4.42
C SER A 52 -22.69 -2.96 4.80
N ASP A 53 -23.10 -2.13 5.77
CA ASP A 53 -24.49 -1.95 6.17
C ASP A 53 -25.21 -0.88 5.32
N GLY A 54 -24.52 -0.25 4.37
CA GLY A 54 -25.02 0.83 3.54
C GLY A 54 -25.11 2.18 4.26
N GLU A 55 -24.46 2.31 5.41
CA GLU A 55 -24.39 3.56 6.19
C GLU A 55 -23.17 4.39 5.77
N ARG A 56 -23.30 5.72 5.84
CA ARG A 56 -22.18 6.62 5.58
C ARG A 56 -21.18 6.56 6.74
N GLU A 57 -19.96 6.17 6.44
CA GLU A 57 -18.84 6.16 7.36
C GLU A 57 -17.78 7.17 6.90
N ARG A 58 -17.15 7.85 7.86
CA ARG A 58 -16.01 8.76 7.62
C ARG A 58 -14.76 8.12 8.20
N PHE A 59 -13.71 8.07 7.39
CA PHE A 59 -12.37 7.74 7.81
C PHE A 59 -11.57 9.03 7.93
N ASP A 60 -11.02 9.30 9.11
CA ASP A 60 -10.11 10.41 9.36
C ASP A 60 -8.78 9.83 9.84
N PRO A 61 -7.72 9.84 9.02
CA PRO A 61 -6.45 9.19 9.36
C PRO A 61 -5.75 9.88 10.54
N THR A 62 -6.05 11.15 10.81
CA THR A 62 -5.41 11.91 11.90
C THR A 62 -5.95 11.54 13.29
N GLU A 63 -7.10 10.86 13.35
CA GLU A 63 -7.77 10.48 14.60
C GLU A 63 -7.63 8.97 14.92
N ARG A 64 -6.86 8.21 14.13
CA ARG A 64 -6.74 6.75 14.24
C ARG A 64 -5.34 6.32 14.70
N GLU A 65 -5.28 5.22 15.44
CA GLU A 65 -4.00 4.59 15.77
C GLU A 65 -3.35 4.02 14.50
N VAL A 66 -2.01 4.04 14.48
CA VAL A 66 -1.19 3.69 13.30
C VAL A 66 -1.14 2.17 13.16
N GLY A 67 -2.01 1.65 12.29
CA GLY A 67 -2.10 0.22 11.93
C GLY A 67 -1.76 -0.03 10.46
N TYR A 68 -0.89 0.78 9.85
CA TYR A 68 -0.70 0.77 8.39
C TYR A 68 0.35 -0.25 7.92
N ARG A 69 0.08 -0.84 6.75
CA ARG A 69 1.02 -1.66 5.98
C ARG A 69 0.97 -1.28 4.51
N PHE A 70 2.13 -1.06 3.90
CA PHE A 70 2.26 -0.64 2.51
C PHE A 70 3.09 -1.63 1.71
N GLY A 71 2.70 -1.88 0.47
CA GLY A 71 3.49 -2.73 -0.41
C GLY A 71 2.78 -3.22 -1.66
N SER A 72 3.42 -4.19 -2.32
CA SER A 72 2.79 -4.94 -3.40
C SER A 72 1.64 -5.79 -2.88
N ARG A 73 0.67 -6.10 -3.75
CA ARG A 73 -0.50 -6.90 -3.36
C ARG A 73 -0.10 -8.27 -2.80
N GLY A 74 0.91 -8.91 -3.41
CA GLY A 74 1.40 -10.22 -3.00
C GLY A 74 1.99 -10.19 -1.58
N ALA A 75 2.89 -9.24 -1.31
CA ALA A 75 3.48 -9.09 0.02
C ALA A 75 2.41 -8.89 1.10
N LEU A 76 1.42 -8.03 0.84
CA LEU A 76 0.35 -7.77 1.79
C LEU A 76 -0.59 -8.97 2.00
N ASP A 77 -0.91 -9.74 0.95
CA ASP A 77 -1.73 -10.94 1.06
C ASP A 77 -1.04 -12.06 1.87
N ASP A 78 0.30 -12.08 1.88
CA ASP A 78 1.13 -12.96 2.72
C ASP A 78 1.33 -12.42 4.15
N GLY A 79 0.76 -11.25 4.48
CA GLY A 79 0.89 -10.59 5.78
C GLY A 79 2.23 -9.86 5.99
N GLU A 80 3.00 -9.71 4.93
CA GLU A 80 4.22 -8.92 4.86
C GLU A 80 3.87 -7.43 4.61
N GLY A 81 4.70 -6.73 3.83
CA GLY A 81 4.58 -5.29 3.59
C GLY A 81 5.21 -4.44 4.69
N ALA A 82 5.64 -3.25 4.27
CA ALA A 82 6.34 -2.30 5.10
C ALA A 82 5.41 -1.69 6.15
N ARG A 83 5.90 -1.54 7.38
CA ARG A 83 5.28 -0.68 8.40
C ARG A 83 5.86 0.72 8.31
N PRO A 84 5.12 1.77 8.70
CA PRO A 84 5.67 3.12 8.65
C PRO A 84 6.81 3.26 9.68
N VAL A 85 7.82 4.07 9.35
CA VAL A 85 9.01 4.27 10.20
C VAL A 85 8.69 4.99 11.51
N ASP A 86 7.64 5.81 11.51
CA ASP A 86 7.10 6.54 12.66
C ASP A 86 5.58 6.75 12.52
N ASP A 87 4.99 7.55 13.40
CA ASP A 87 3.55 7.79 13.43
C ASP A 87 3.04 8.69 12.27
N GLY A 88 3.95 9.21 11.43
CA GLY A 88 3.67 10.11 10.33
C GLY A 88 3.63 11.59 10.71
N GLU A 89 3.50 12.42 9.68
CA GLU A 89 3.32 13.86 9.81
C GLU A 89 1.93 14.27 9.33
N VAL A 90 1.22 15.09 10.12
CA VAL A 90 -0.03 15.72 9.66
C VAL A 90 0.34 16.96 8.86
N THR A 91 0.10 16.89 7.56
CA THR A 91 0.31 17.99 6.61
C THR A 91 -1.03 18.55 6.14
N THR A 92 -0.98 19.72 5.51
CA THR A 92 -2.17 20.35 4.92
C THR A 92 -2.00 20.37 3.41
N THR A 93 -2.96 19.77 2.70
CA THR A 93 -3.00 19.78 1.24
C THR A 93 -4.17 20.63 0.72
N GLU A 94 -4.00 21.20 -0.47
CA GLU A 94 -5.07 21.85 -1.20
C GLU A 94 -5.66 20.85 -2.20
N ARG A 95 -6.93 20.46 -2.02
CA ARG A 95 -7.59 19.48 -2.91
C ARG A 95 -8.80 20.09 -3.61
N GLY A 96 -8.72 20.18 -4.94
CA GLY A 96 -9.78 20.66 -5.83
C GLY A 96 -9.84 22.19 -6.01
N ASP A 97 -10.73 22.67 -6.89
CA ASP A 97 -10.82 24.09 -7.31
C ASP A 97 -11.29 25.08 -6.22
N ARG A 98 -11.64 24.59 -5.03
CA ARG A 98 -12.06 25.43 -3.91
C ARG A 98 -10.95 25.35 -2.87
N GLU A 99 -10.43 26.50 -2.45
CA GLU A 99 -9.41 26.73 -1.40
C GLU A 99 -9.80 26.12 -0.03
N GLN A 100 -10.03 24.81 0.00
CA GLN A 100 -10.31 24.01 1.18
C GLN A 100 -9.05 23.23 1.46
N THR A 101 -8.35 23.67 2.49
CA THR A 101 -7.24 22.97 3.07
C THR A 101 -7.76 21.76 3.84
N THR A 102 -7.22 20.57 3.55
CA THR A 102 -7.55 19.33 4.25
C THR A 102 -6.31 18.82 4.96
N GLU A 103 -6.47 18.41 6.22
CA GLU A 103 -5.42 17.73 6.98
C GLU A 103 -5.27 16.30 6.47
N VAL A 104 -4.04 15.89 6.23
CA VAL A 104 -3.67 14.61 5.61
C VAL A 104 -2.55 14.00 6.46
N LEU A 105 -2.60 12.70 6.67
CA LEU A 105 -1.53 11.98 7.35
C LEU A 105 -0.54 11.48 6.30
N THR A 106 0.71 11.91 6.36
CA THR A 106 1.80 11.43 5.50
C THR A 106 2.67 10.46 6.28
N LEU A 107 2.85 9.25 5.75
CA LEU A 107 3.62 8.16 6.34
C LEU A 107 4.80 7.83 5.42
N SER A 108 5.94 7.45 6.00
CA SER A 108 7.11 6.99 5.26
C SER A 108 7.34 5.49 5.52
N PHE A 109 7.49 4.72 4.44
CA PHE A 109 7.62 3.26 4.47
C PHE A 109 8.96 2.82 3.87
N PRO A 110 9.75 1.98 4.55
CA PRO A 110 11.03 1.53 4.04
C PRO A 110 10.86 0.68 2.77
N VAL A 111 11.55 1.07 1.70
CA VAL A 111 11.44 0.42 0.38
C VAL A 111 11.69 -1.09 0.44
N GLU A 112 12.71 -1.51 1.21
CA GLU A 112 13.14 -2.91 1.32
C GLU A 112 12.05 -3.86 1.86
N GLU A 113 11.06 -3.34 2.57
CA GLU A 113 9.98 -4.14 3.19
C GLU A 113 8.68 -4.10 2.37
N THR A 114 8.58 -3.24 1.36
CA THR A 114 7.35 -3.06 0.57
C THR A 114 7.04 -4.26 -0.32
N GLY A 115 8.06 -5.04 -0.69
CA GLY A 115 7.92 -6.09 -1.69
C GLY A 115 7.53 -5.57 -3.08
N LEU A 116 7.70 -4.27 -3.35
CA LEU A 116 7.57 -3.69 -4.69
C LEU A 116 8.79 -4.05 -5.53
N THR A 117 8.55 -4.23 -6.82
CA THR A 117 9.54 -4.62 -7.81
C THR A 117 9.40 -3.73 -9.05
N SER A 118 10.46 -3.66 -9.86
CA SER A 118 10.40 -2.88 -11.09
C SER A 118 9.30 -3.40 -12.00
N GLY A 119 8.47 -2.48 -12.52
CA GLY A 119 7.34 -2.83 -13.37
C GLY A 119 6.02 -3.05 -12.64
N ASP A 120 5.98 -2.95 -11.30
CA ASP A 120 4.72 -2.85 -10.59
C ASP A 120 3.99 -1.54 -10.97
N ASP A 121 2.69 -1.67 -11.27
CA ASP A 121 1.82 -0.58 -11.70
C ASP A 121 0.87 -0.09 -10.58
N ASP A 122 0.74 -0.85 -9.50
CA ASP A 122 -0.17 -0.56 -8.39
C ASP A 122 0.53 -0.78 -7.04
N ALA A 123 0.37 0.18 -6.13
CA ALA A 123 0.81 0.06 -4.74
C ALA A 123 -0.38 0.11 -3.78
N TRP A 124 -0.35 -0.73 -2.75
CA TRP A 124 -1.48 -0.95 -1.85
C TRP A 124 -1.12 -0.50 -0.44
N LEU A 125 -2.10 0.08 0.24
CA LEU A 125 -2.03 0.42 1.65
C LEU A 125 -3.16 -0.27 2.39
N TYR A 126 -2.85 -1.05 3.41
CA TYR A 126 -3.83 -1.58 4.36
C TYR A 126 -3.75 -0.82 5.67
N TRP A 127 -4.91 -0.60 6.28
CA TRP A 127 -5.04 -0.16 7.67
C TRP A 127 -5.71 -1.29 8.45
N GLU A 128 -5.03 -1.77 9.49
CA GLU A 128 -5.51 -2.77 10.45
C GLU A 128 -6.22 -2.06 11.61
N ARG A 129 -7.41 -2.53 12.00
CA ARG A 129 -8.19 -1.93 13.12
C ARG A 129 -7.53 -2.12 14.47
N ASP A 130 -6.84 -3.24 14.63
CA ASP A 130 -6.16 -3.65 15.85
C ASP A 130 -5.08 -4.70 15.52
N GLU A 131 -4.30 -5.09 16.52
CA GLU A 131 -3.19 -6.05 16.38
C GLU A 131 -3.64 -7.47 16.02
N SER A 132 -4.94 -7.77 16.00
CA SER A 132 -5.46 -9.08 15.61
C SER A 132 -5.44 -9.31 14.09
N GLY A 133 -5.24 -8.24 13.31
CA GLY A 133 -5.36 -8.28 11.85
C GLY A 133 -6.80 -8.39 11.36
N GLU A 134 -7.80 -8.10 12.21
CA GLU A 134 -9.20 -8.00 11.79
C GLU A 134 -9.37 -6.91 10.72
N HIS A 135 -10.25 -7.19 9.76
CA HIS A 135 -10.48 -6.41 8.55
C HIS A 135 -10.66 -4.91 8.84
N GLY A 136 -9.68 -4.11 8.43
CA GLY A 136 -9.80 -2.67 8.36
C GLY A 136 -10.08 -2.22 6.93
N TYR A 137 -9.33 -1.24 6.44
CA TYR A 137 -9.57 -0.62 5.12
C TYR A 137 -8.33 -0.73 4.24
N SER A 138 -8.53 -0.63 2.92
CA SER A 138 -7.44 -0.55 1.96
C SER A 138 -7.55 0.67 1.07
N GLY A 139 -6.41 1.13 0.58
CA GLY A 139 -6.27 2.07 -0.52
C GLY A 139 -5.34 1.48 -1.58
N VAL A 140 -5.51 1.91 -2.82
CA VAL A 140 -4.64 1.58 -3.93
C VAL A 140 -4.35 2.86 -4.70
N ASP A 141 -3.11 3.01 -5.12
CA ASP A 141 -2.68 4.07 -6.04
C ASP A 141 -1.90 3.47 -7.21
N THR A 142 -2.05 4.08 -8.37
CA THR A 142 -1.31 3.69 -9.57
C THR A 142 0.06 4.34 -9.53
N VAL A 143 1.10 3.54 -9.68
CA VAL A 143 2.51 3.95 -9.56
C VAL A 143 3.31 3.49 -10.77
N SER A 144 4.52 4.01 -10.91
CA SER A 144 5.52 3.46 -11.81
C SER A 144 6.79 3.14 -11.03
N VAL A 145 7.09 1.85 -10.87
CA VAL A 145 8.24 1.40 -10.07
C VAL A 145 9.44 1.06 -10.95
N TYR A 146 10.59 1.67 -10.64
CA TYR A 146 11.86 1.45 -11.34
C TYR A 146 12.98 1.09 -10.37
N GLY A 147 14.05 0.49 -10.91
CA GLY A 147 15.23 0.15 -10.13
C GLY A 147 15.07 -1.10 -9.27
N GLY A 148 15.99 -1.28 -8.33
CA GLY A 148 16.01 -2.41 -7.40
C GLY A 148 16.72 -3.64 -7.96
N THR A 149 16.84 -4.67 -7.11
CA THR A 149 17.42 -5.94 -7.55
C THR A 149 16.40 -6.70 -8.40
N PRO A 150 16.68 -6.99 -9.69
CA PRO A 150 15.73 -7.68 -10.55
C PRO A 150 15.39 -9.05 -9.95
N SER A 151 14.10 -9.36 -9.92
CA SER A 151 13.64 -10.68 -9.48
C SER A 151 14.11 -11.75 -10.46
N PHE A 152 14.11 -13.02 -10.04
CA PHE A 152 14.40 -14.12 -10.96
C PHE A 152 13.40 -14.14 -12.14
N GLU A 153 12.17 -13.70 -11.92
CA GLU A 153 11.12 -13.65 -12.93
C GLU A 153 11.38 -12.53 -13.95
N ASP A 154 11.80 -11.34 -13.51
CA ASP A 154 12.28 -10.26 -14.39
C ASP A 154 13.42 -10.73 -15.29
N LEU A 155 14.35 -11.47 -14.70
CA LEU A 155 15.51 -11.99 -15.42
C LEU A 155 15.11 -13.04 -16.46
N VAL A 156 14.12 -13.89 -16.13
CA VAL A 156 13.53 -14.86 -17.07
C VAL A 156 12.79 -14.15 -18.19
N GLU A 157 12.06 -13.09 -17.91
CA GLU A 157 11.32 -12.33 -18.92
C GLU A 157 12.27 -11.57 -19.86
N LEU A 158 13.31 -10.94 -19.31
CA LEU A 158 14.38 -10.31 -20.08
C LEU A 158 15.06 -11.31 -21.02
N LEU A 159 15.36 -12.53 -20.52
CA LEU A 159 15.93 -13.61 -21.33
C LEU A 159 14.95 -14.07 -22.43
N ARG A 160 13.65 -14.20 -22.13
CA ARG A 160 12.63 -14.57 -23.14
C ARG A 160 12.56 -13.54 -24.26
N ARG A 161 12.62 -12.24 -23.92
CA ARG A 161 12.61 -11.12 -24.85
C ARG A 161 13.87 -11.06 -25.71
N LEU A 162 15.04 -11.31 -25.11
CA LEU A 162 16.33 -11.32 -25.81
C LEU A 162 16.48 -12.53 -26.74
N LEU A 163 15.88 -13.67 -26.37
CA LEU A 163 15.87 -14.88 -27.19
C LEU A 163 14.76 -14.89 -28.25
N GLY A 164 13.95 -13.82 -28.34
CA GLY A 164 12.87 -13.72 -29.33
C GLY A 164 11.80 -14.80 -29.19
N THR A 165 11.65 -15.35 -27.98
CA THR A 165 10.69 -16.41 -27.63
C THR A 165 9.34 -15.84 -27.23
N GLU A 166 8.92 -14.76 -27.87
CA GLU A 166 7.52 -14.33 -27.85
C GLU A 166 6.76 -15.23 -28.82
N ARG A 167 5.88 -16.09 -28.29
CA ARG A 167 4.98 -16.90 -29.10
C ARG A 167 3.60 -16.98 -28.49
#